data_AF-A0A643FJE3-F1
#
_entry.id   AF-A0A643FJE3-F1
#
_cell.length_a   1.000
_cell.length_b   1.000
_cell.length_c   1.000
_cell.angle_alpha   90.00
_cell.angle_beta   90.00
_cell.angle_gamma   90.00
#
_symmetry.space_group_name_H-M   'P 1'
#
loop_
_entity.id
_entity.type
_entity.pdbx_description
1 polymer ?
#
loop_
_entity_poly.entity_id
_entity_poly.type
_entity_poly.pdbx_seq_one_letter_code
_entity_poly.pdbx_strand_id
1 'polypeptide(L)'
;MNIPDKLTLRETAHGHGANGMAFYGYEDTAGLGIQMEARRESGRSGFIETWFHEALPERKFATWAELSAAVAALTDEQVEAEAAQYPRFRSIRPDTCGNACRLCPRPSYTGERVKHDTWRVHVARGWRAVTDWRCSLCDTHLNQFDGKPAELIAALEAEAAERRASTAEKGLPW
;
A
#
# COMPACT_ATOMS: atom_id res chain seq x y z
N MET A 1 -13.67 3.11 19.51
CA MET A 1 -13.50 2.73 18.10
C MET A 1 -14.24 1.43 17.92
N ASN A 2 -15.24 1.40 17.06
CA ASN A 2 -15.96 0.17 16.71
C ASN A 2 -15.59 -0.13 15.26
N ILE A 3 -14.63 -1.03 15.08
CA ILE A 3 -14.10 -1.39 13.77
C ILE A 3 -14.98 -2.51 13.20
N PRO A 4 -15.55 -2.36 12.00
CA PRO A 4 -16.26 -3.45 11.34
C PRO A 4 -15.40 -4.69 11.18
N ASP A 5 -15.96 -5.88 11.40
CA ASP A 5 -15.24 -7.17 11.37
C ASP A 5 -14.51 -7.46 10.05
N LYS A 6 -14.91 -6.80 8.97
CA LYS A 6 -14.32 -6.96 7.63
C LYS A 6 -13.06 -6.12 7.41
N LEU A 7 -12.76 -5.18 8.31
CA LEU A 7 -11.57 -4.34 8.21
C LEU A 7 -10.38 -4.98 8.91
N THR A 8 -9.31 -5.20 8.16
CA THR A 8 -8.07 -5.77 8.68
C THR A 8 -7.11 -4.64 9.03
N LEU A 9 -6.44 -4.77 10.18
CA LEU A 9 -5.38 -3.83 10.58
C LEU A 9 -4.20 -3.96 9.60
N ARG A 10 -3.84 -2.85 8.97
CA ARG A 10 -2.76 -2.77 7.99
C ARG A 10 -1.49 -2.21 8.61
N GLU A 11 -1.62 -1.11 9.36
CA GLU A 11 -0.47 -0.41 9.91
C GLU A 11 -0.77 0.18 11.28
N THR A 12 0.27 0.22 12.11
CA THR A 12 0.25 0.86 13.42
C THR A 12 1.50 1.68 13.62
N ALA A 13 1.34 2.91 14.09
CA ALA A 13 2.45 3.73 14.54
C ALA A 13 2.16 4.28 15.94
N HIS A 14 3.13 4.14 16.83
CA HIS A 14 3.09 4.67 18.18
C HIS A 14 4.16 5.74 18.32
N GLY A 15 3.77 6.95 18.69
CA GLY A 15 4.73 8.02 18.92
C GLY A 15 5.60 7.71 20.13
N HIS A 16 6.92 7.68 19.96
CA HIS A 16 7.85 7.72 21.09
C HIS A 16 7.91 9.16 21.62
N GLY A 17 7.47 9.37 22.86
CA GLY A 17 7.67 10.63 23.59
C GLY A 17 6.42 11.44 23.96
N ALA A 18 5.19 11.02 23.64
CA ALA A 18 3.99 11.79 24.01
C ALA A 18 2.81 10.91 24.44
N ASN A 19 2.72 10.63 25.74
CA ASN A 19 1.46 10.37 26.47
C ASN A 19 0.41 9.46 25.79
N GLY A 20 0.80 8.46 25.00
CA GLY A 20 -0.12 7.55 24.34
C GLY A 20 -0.61 7.94 22.93
N MET A 21 0.06 8.81 22.19
CA MET A 21 -0.26 9.06 20.77
C MET A 21 -0.21 7.76 19.94
N ALA A 22 -1.22 7.53 19.09
CA ALA A 22 -1.27 6.34 18.25
C ALA A 22 -2.02 6.58 16.94
N PHE A 23 -1.57 5.90 15.89
CA PHE A 23 -2.16 5.87 14.55
C PHE A 23 -2.42 4.42 14.15
N TYR A 24 -3.61 4.16 13.65
CA TYR A 24 -4.02 2.86 13.13
C TYR A 24 -4.63 3.05 11.75
N GLY A 25 -4.18 2.24 10.79
CA GLY A 25 -4.78 2.15 9.46
C GLY A 25 -5.44 0.78 9.27
N TYR A 26 -6.69 0.78 8.84
CA TYR A 26 -7.44 -0.45 8.52
C TYR A 26 -7.94 -0.41 7.08
N GLU A 27 -8.04 -1.58 6.46
CA GLU A 27 -8.40 -1.76 5.06
C GLU A 27 -9.24 -3.03 4.88
N ASP A 28 -10.31 -2.95 4.08
CA ASP A 28 -10.98 -4.13 3.54
C ASP A 28 -10.26 -4.51 2.25
N THR A 29 -9.38 -5.51 2.34
CA THR A 29 -8.56 -5.96 1.22
C THR A 29 -9.31 -6.89 0.25
N ALA A 30 -10.54 -7.30 0.57
CA ALA A 30 -11.24 -8.36 -0.16
C ALA A 30 -12.61 -7.95 -0.74
N GLY A 31 -13.13 -6.76 -0.47
CA GLY A 31 -14.52 -6.45 -0.80
C GLY A 31 -14.79 -5.09 -1.41
N LEU A 32 -14.68 -4.04 -0.60
CA LEU A 32 -15.39 -2.78 -0.89
C LEU A 32 -14.47 -1.56 -1.05
N GLY A 33 -13.15 -1.72 -1.00
CA GLY A 33 -12.22 -0.58 -1.12
C GLY A 33 -12.37 0.43 0.03
N ILE A 34 -12.75 -0.06 1.20
CA ILE A 34 -12.98 0.76 2.40
C ILE A 34 -11.70 0.88 3.20
N GLN A 35 -11.39 2.10 3.60
CA GLN A 35 -10.21 2.39 4.43
C GLN A 35 -10.59 3.28 5.60
N MET A 36 -9.99 3.00 6.75
CA MET A 36 -10.20 3.76 7.98
C MET A 36 -8.85 4.13 8.59
N GLU A 37 -8.66 5.42 8.85
CA GLU A 37 -7.57 5.92 9.68
C GLU A 37 -8.12 6.32 11.04
N ALA A 38 -7.50 5.84 12.11
CA ALA A 38 -7.78 6.30 13.45
C ALA A 38 -6.52 6.90 14.07
N ARG A 39 -6.64 8.14 14.54
CA ARG A 39 -5.57 8.84 15.26
C ARG A 39 -6.02 9.23 16.65
N ARG A 40 -5.14 9.14 17.62
CA ARG A 40 -5.30 9.80 18.92
C ARG A 40 -4.05 10.58 19.25
N GLU A 41 -4.24 11.78 19.80
CA GLU A 41 -3.15 12.70 20.13
C GLU A 41 -2.57 12.44 21.51
N SER A 42 -3.34 11.80 22.41
CA SER A 42 -2.91 11.33 23.72
C SER A 42 -3.74 10.11 24.14
N GLY A 43 -3.31 9.42 25.19
CA GLY A 43 -3.99 8.27 25.78
C GLY A 43 -5.25 8.61 26.59
N ARG A 44 -5.45 9.90 26.92
CA ARG A 44 -6.69 10.40 27.53
C ARG A 44 -7.70 10.88 26.48
N SER A 45 -7.25 11.09 25.24
CA SER A 45 -8.10 11.51 24.12
C SER A 45 -8.78 10.30 23.49
N GLY A 46 -10.02 10.49 23.05
CA GLY A 46 -10.68 9.54 22.15
C GLY A 46 -9.95 9.45 20.81
N PHE A 47 -10.21 8.38 20.07
CA PHE A 47 -9.77 8.28 18.68
C PHE A 47 -10.62 9.17 17.79
N ILE A 48 -9.94 9.88 16.89
CA ILE A 48 -10.54 10.57 15.75
C ILE A 48 -10.43 9.62 14.57
N GLU A 49 -11.58 9.24 14.04
CA GLU A 49 -11.70 8.35 12.89
C GLU A 49 -11.85 9.18 11.61
N THR A 50 -11.30 8.67 10.51
CA THR A 50 -11.49 9.22 9.18
C THR A 50 -11.65 8.07 8.20
N TRP A 51 -12.75 8.12 7.47
CA TRP A 51 -13.24 7.04 6.63
C TRP A 51 -13.15 7.43 5.15
N PHE A 52 -12.80 6.46 4.32
CA PHE A 52 -12.54 6.63 2.90
C PHE A 52 -13.13 5.47 2.09
N HIS A 53 -13.44 5.74 0.82
CA HIS A 53 -13.80 4.74 -0.18
C HIS A 53 -12.95 4.93 -1.44
N GLU A 54 -12.56 3.84 -2.10
CA GLU A 54 -11.75 3.91 -3.32
C GLU A 54 -12.47 4.61 -4.48
N ALA A 55 -13.78 4.38 -4.64
CA ALA A 55 -14.58 5.06 -5.66
C ALA A 55 -14.93 6.54 -5.34
N LEU A 56 -14.49 7.09 -4.20
CA LEU A 56 -14.79 8.48 -3.79
C LEU A 56 -13.50 9.22 -3.39
N PRO A 57 -12.58 9.48 -4.33
CA PRO A 57 -11.22 9.94 -4.05
C PRO A 57 -11.11 11.30 -3.34
N GLU A 58 -12.11 12.16 -3.52
CA GLU A 58 -12.09 13.52 -2.98
C GLU A 58 -12.87 13.67 -1.68
N ARG A 59 -13.50 12.60 -1.19
CA ARG A 59 -14.38 12.65 -0.02
C ARG A 59 -13.77 11.94 1.18
N LYS A 60 -13.98 12.54 2.35
CA LYS A 60 -13.61 11.99 3.65
C LYS A 60 -14.82 12.04 4.54
N PHE A 61 -15.00 11.02 5.36
CA PHE A 61 -16.16 10.89 6.23
C PHE A 61 -15.70 10.78 7.69
N ALA A 62 -16.44 11.42 8.59
CA ALA A 62 -16.12 11.41 10.01
C ALA A 62 -16.65 10.14 10.69
N THR A 63 -17.65 9.49 10.10
CA THR A 63 -18.27 8.28 10.64
C THR A 63 -18.50 7.21 9.58
N TRP A 64 -18.59 5.95 10.03
CA TRP A 64 -18.97 4.82 9.19
C TRP A 64 -20.35 5.00 8.54
N ALA A 65 -21.31 5.61 9.26
CA ALA A 65 -22.66 5.82 8.75
C ALA A 65 -22.69 6.80 7.57
N GLU A 66 -21.91 7.88 7.65
CA GLU A 66 -21.76 8.84 6.54
C GLU A 66 -21.12 8.19 5.32
N LEU A 67 -20.06 7.40 5.51
CA LEU A 67 -19.44 6.62 4.43
C LEU A 67 -20.46 5.67 3.80
N SER A 68 -21.15 4.88 4.62
CA SER A 68 -22.11 3.87 4.17
C SER A 68 -23.24 4.49 3.34
N ALA A 69 -23.76 5.64 3.78
CA ALA A 69 -24.78 6.37 3.03
C ALA A 69 -24.24 6.91 1.69
N ALA A 70 -23.00 7.39 1.65
CA ALA A 70 -22.38 7.85 0.41
C ALA A 70 -22.09 6.71 -0.57
N VAL A 71 -21.65 5.56 -0.07
CA VAL A 71 -21.40 4.35 -0.88
C VAL A 71 -22.70 3.76 -1.42
N ALA A 72 -23.76 3.74 -0.62
CA ALA A 72 -25.08 3.27 -1.07
C ALA A 72 -25.68 4.12 -2.22
N ALA A 73 -25.19 5.35 -2.40
CA ALA A 73 -25.60 6.24 -3.48
C ALA A 73 -24.73 6.13 -4.74
N LEU A 74 -23.65 5.36 -4.71
CA LEU A 74 -22.80 5.12 -5.88
C LEU A 74 -23.48 4.17 -6.86
N THR A 75 -23.29 4.42 -8.14
CA THR A 75 -23.64 3.45 -9.19
C THR A 75 -22.43 2.57 -9.52
N ASP A 76 -22.70 1.38 -10.04
CA ASP A 76 -21.63 0.45 -10.46
C ASP A 76 -20.74 1.08 -11.52
N GLU A 77 -21.30 1.88 -12.43
CA GLU A 77 -20.52 2.58 -13.47
C GLU A 77 -19.54 3.60 -12.87
N GLN A 78 -19.89 4.26 -11.76
CA GLN A 78 -18.97 5.19 -11.09
C GLN A 78 -17.81 4.43 -10.43
N VAL A 79 -18.11 3.27 -9.83
CA VAL A 79 -17.11 2.40 -9.22
C VAL A 79 -16.16 1.86 -10.30
N GLU A 80 -16.70 1.35 -11.40
CA GLU A 80 -15.91 0.83 -12.53
C GLU A 80 -15.07 1.92 -13.20
N ALA A 81 -15.62 3.12 -13.39
CA ALA A 81 -14.89 4.24 -14.01
C ALA A 81 -13.70 4.70 -13.16
N GLU A 82 -13.83 4.75 -11.83
CA GLU A 82 -12.69 5.06 -10.96
C GLU A 82 -11.70 3.90 -10.92
N ALA A 83 -12.17 2.65 -10.81
CA ALA A 83 -11.31 1.47 -10.81
C ALA A 83 -10.47 1.35 -12.09
N ALA A 84 -11.02 1.71 -13.26
CA ALA A 84 -10.34 1.65 -14.55
C ALA A 84 -9.11 2.56 -14.66
N GLN A 85 -8.93 3.54 -13.75
CA GLN A 85 -7.76 4.41 -13.73
C GLN A 85 -6.52 3.74 -13.11
N TYR A 86 -6.69 2.55 -12.50
CA TYR A 86 -5.64 1.85 -11.74
C TYR A 86 -5.49 0.39 -12.21
N PRO A 87 -4.31 -0.22 -12.06
CA PRO A 87 -3.08 0.39 -11.57
C PRO A 87 -2.41 1.29 -12.60
N ARG A 88 -1.72 2.35 -12.15
CA ARG A 88 -0.94 3.24 -13.02
C ARG A 88 0.38 3.66 -12.40
N PHE A 89 1.38 3.98 -13.22
CA PHE A 89 2.60 4.62 -12.72
C PHE A 89 2.28 6.02 -12.21
N ARG A 90 2.54 6.27 -10.92
CA ARG A 90 2.39 7.60 -10.31
C ARG A 90 3.65 8.42 -10.48
N SER A 91 4.81 7.80 -10.31
CA SER A 91 6.10 8.46 -10.52
C SER A 91 7.21 7.45 -10.75
N ILE A 92 8.15 7.81 -11.63
CA ILE A 92 9.40 7.09 -11.87
C ILE A 92 10.51 8.13 -11.74
N ARG A 93 11.46 7.92 -10.84
CA ARG A 93 12.55 8.88 -10.56
C ARG A 93 13.85 8.14 -10.28
N PRO A 94 15.03 8.74 -10.55
CA PRO A 94 16.31 8.14 -10.15
C PRO A 94 16.31 7.84 -8.65
N ASP A 95 16.74 6.64 -8.26
CA ASP A 95 16.86 6.25 -6.86
C ASP A 95 18.26 6.60 -6.33
N THR A 96 18.35 7.67 -5.55
CA THR A 96 19.60 8.15 -4.98
C THR A 96 20.05 7.37 -3.75
N CYS A 97 19.23 6.43 -3.27
CA CYS A 97 19.48 5.70 -2.02
C CYS A 97 20.37 4.46 -2.18
N GLY A 98 20.79 4.14 -3.41
CA GLY A 98 21.63 2.97 -3.69
C GLY A 98 20.94 1.64 -3.43
N ASN A 99 19.60 1.60 -3.51
CA ASN A 99 18.86 0.37 -3.34
C ASN A 99 19.14 -0.59 -4.51
N ALA A 100 19.26 -1.88 -4.20
CA ALA A 100 19.31 -2.89 -5.24
C ALA A 100 17.95 -3.01 -5.92
N CYS A 101 17.96 -3.37 -7.20
CA CYS A 101 16.73 -3.67 -7.92
C CYS A 101 15.96 -4.77 -7.19
N ARG A 102 14.65 -4.56 -7.02
CA ARG A 102 13.74 -5.43 -6.28
C ARG A 102 13.58 -6.81 -6.92
N LEU A 103 13.69 -6.87 -8.24
CA LEU A 103 13.47 -8.05 -9.09
C LEU A 103 14.76 -8.71 -9.57
N CYS A 104 15.92 -8.06 -9.42
CA CYS A 104 17.19 -8.72 -9.71
C CYS A 104 17.41 -9.90 -8.75
N PRO A 105 18.01 -11.01 -9.22
CA PRO A 105 18.43 -12.09 -8.34
C PRO A 105 19.27 -11.54 -7.19
N ARG A 106 18.93 -11.92 -5.96
CA ARG A 106 19.80 -11.58 -4.83
C ARG A 106 21.01 -12.51 -4.86
N PRO A 107 22.23 -11.97 -4.79
CA PRO A 107 23.38 -12.81 -4.50
C PRO A 107 23.18 -13.48 -3.14
N SER A 108 23.84 -14.61 -2.93
CA SER A 108 23.92 -15.24 -1.61
C SER A 108 24.42 -14.21 -0.57
N TYR A 109 24.15 -14.43 0.71
CA TYR A 109 24.52 -13.50 1.79
C TYR A 109 26.02 -13.14 1.80
N THR A 110 26.85 -13.96 1.16
CA THR A 110 28.31 -13.80 1.00
C THR A 110 28.74 -13.17 -0.32
N GLY A 111 27.83 -12.90 -1.26
CA GLY A 111 28.13 -12.34 -2.56
C GLY A 111 27.99 -10.81 -2.58
N GLU A 112 28.78 -10.16 -3.44
CA GLU A 112 28.63 -8.73 -3.70
C GLU A 112 27.24 -8.45 -4.26
N ARG A 113 26.50 -7.53 -3.63
CA ARG A 113 25.25 -7.02 -4.22
C ARG A 113 25.56 -6.40 -5.57
N VAL A 114 24.89 -6.87 -6.63
CA VAL A 114 24.94 -6.23 -7.93
C VAL A 114 24.38 -4.80 -7.77
N LYS A 115 25.27 -3.81 -7.81
CA LYS A 115 24.89 -2.40 -7.78
C LYS A 115 24.49 -2.02 -9.20
N HIS A 116 23.23 -1.64 -9.35
CA HIS A 116 22.71 -1.01 -10.56
C HIS A 116 22.39 0.44 -10.24
N ASP A 117 22.49 1.29 -11.25
CA ASP A 117 21.67 2.50 -11.25
C ASP A 117 20.20 2.05 -11.26
N THR A 118 19.44 2.56 -10.31
CA THR A 118 18.05 2.16 -10.13
C THR A 118 17.12 3.36 -10.16
N TRP A 119 15.87 3.07 -10.49
CA TRP A 119 14.77 3.99 -10.55
C TRP A 119 13.76 3.60 -9.48
N ARG A 120 13.36 4.57 -8.66
CA ARG A 120 12.26 4.43 -7.75
C ARG A 120 10.96 4.54 -8.52
N VAL A 121 10.23 3.43 -8.58
CA VAL A 121 8.95 3.29 -9.26
C VAL A 121 7.85 3.26 -8.22
N HIS A 122 6.89 4.18 -8.36
CA HIS A 122 5.66 4.21 -7.57
C HIS A 122 4.48 3.81 -8.47
N VAL A 123 3.77 2.77 -8.08
CA VAL A 123 2.57 2.30 -8.78
C VAL A 123 1.36 2.58 -7.91
N ALA A 124 0.46 3.42 -8.41
CA ALA A 124 -0.81 3.68 -7.77
C ALA A 124 -1.73 2.47 -7.94
N ARG A 125 -2.20 1.92 -6.81
CA ARG A 125 -3.24 0.88 -6.77
C ARG A 125 -4.64 1.45 -6.62
N GLY A 126 -4.72 2.68 -6.13
CA GLY A 126 -5.91 3.49 -6.01
C GLY A 126 -5.52 4.96 -5.83
N TRP A 127 -6.49 5.82 -5.53
CA TRP A 127 -6.23 7.25 -5.41
C TRP A 127 -5.29 7.60 -4.25
N ARG A 128 -5.37 6.86 -3.14
CA ARG A 128 -4.58 7.09 -1.92
C ARG A 128 -3.13 6.64 -2.10
N ALA A 129 -2.20 7.58 -2.01
CA ALA A 129 -0.77 7.30 -2.14
C ALA A 129 -0.17 6.39 -1.03
N VAL A 130 -0.92 6.14 0.05
CA VAL A 130 -0.52 5.21 1.12
C VAL A 130 -0.67 3.75 0.68
N THR A 131 -1.59 3.45 -0.24
CA THR A 131 -1.77 2.10 -0.78
C THR A 131 -0.89 1.80 -2.00
N ASP A 132 -0.17 2.79 -2.50
CA ASP A 132 0.76 2.63 -3.62
C ASP A 132 1.84 1.59 -3.34
N TRP A 133 2.19 0.82 -4.36
CA TRP A 133 3.42 0.04 -4.39
C TRP A 133 4.62 0.94 -4.63
N ARG A 134 5.73 0.66 -3.93
CA ARG A 134 7.01 1.35 -4.10
C ARG A 134 8.14 0.33 -4.22
N CYS A 135 8.95 0.44 -5.26
CA CYS A 135 10.12 -0.41 -5.45
C CYS A 135 11.23 0.31 -6.23
N SER A 136 12.43 -0.27 -6.20
CA SER A 136 13.57 0.19 -7.01
C SER A 136 13.79 -0.81 -8.13
N LEU A 137 13.88 -0.35 -9.38
CA LEU A 137 14.12 -1.19 -10.56
C LEU A 137 15.39 -0.72 -11.29
N CYS A 138 16.20 -1.64 -11.82
CA CYS A 138 17.25 -1.28 -12.77
C CYS A 138 16.64 -0.97 -14.14
N ASP A 139 17.42 -0.37 -15.04
CA ASP A 139 16.97 -0.01 -16.40
C ASP A 139 16.33 -1.18 -17.15
N THR A 140 16.91 -2.38 -17.04
CA THR A 140 16.40 -3.58 -17.72
C THR A 140 14.98 -3.92 -17.26
N HIS A 141 14.74 -3.97 -15.95
CA HIS A 141 13.40 -4.26 -15.42
C HIS A 141 12.44 -3.09 -15.61
N LEU A 142 12.92 -1.84 -15.57
CA LEU A 142 12.10 -0.69 -15.86
C LEU A 142 11.55 -0.76 -17.29
N ASN A 143 12.42 -1.02 -18.27
CA ASN A 143 12.05 -1.13 -19.67
C ASN A 143 11.15 -2.34 -19.95
N GLN A 144 11.32 -3.45 -19.20
CA GLN A 144 10.47 -4.63 -19.30
C GLN A 144 9.00 -4.33 -18.98
N PHE A 145 8.75 -3.44 -18.02
CA PHE A 145 7.40 -3.11 -17.54
C PHE A 145 6.91 -1.73 -18.02
N ASP A 146 7.54 -1.15 -19.04
CA ASP A 146 7.10 0.14 -19.57
C ASP A 146 5.64 0.08 -20.05
N GLY A 147 4.82 1.02 -19.59
CA GLY A 147 3.38 1.04 -19.82
C GLY A 147 2.59 -0.12 -19.18
N LYS A 148 3.21 -1.00 -18.37
CA LYS A 148 2.61 -2.24 -17.85
C LYS A 148 2.63 -2.33 -16.32
N PRO A 149 1.97 -1.40 -15.61
CA PRO A 149 1.96 -1.34 -14.15
C PRO A 149 1.32 -2.58 -13.50
N ALA A 150 0.31 -3.18 -14.12
CA ALA A 150 -0.34 -4.40 -13.61
C ALA A 150 0.60 -5.61 -13.65
N GLU A 151 1.33 -5.81 -14.74
CA GLU A 151 2.34 -6.87 -14.87
C GLU A 151 3.46 -6.71 -13.84
N LEU A 152 3.88 -5.46 -13.56
CA LEU A 152 4.86 -5.18 -12.52
C LEU A 152 4.35 -5.55 -11.12
N ILE A 153 3.10 -5.20 -10.79
CA ILE A 153 2.51 -5.57 -9.48
C ILE A 153 2.51 -7.09 -9.33
N ALA A 154 2.05 -7.83 -10.34
CA ALA A 154 2.03 -9.29 -10.31
C ALA A 154 3.44 -9.89 -10.10
N ALA A 155 4.45 -9.35 -10.77
CA ALA A 155 5.84 -9.78 -10.59
C ALA A 155 6.37 -9.50 -9.17
N LEU A 156 6.03 -8.34 -8.60
CA LEU A 156 6.41 -7.98 -7.23
C LEU A 156 5.73 -8.87 -6.19
N GLU A 157 4.47 -9.22 -6.40
CA GLU A 157 3.72 -10.13 -5.53
C GLU A 157 4.26 -11.55 -5.60
N ALA A 158 4.57 -12.06 -6.80
CA ALA A 158 5.23 -13.36 -6.98
C ALA A 158 6.57 -13.42 -6.24
N GLU A 159 7.40 -12.38 -6.38
CA GLU A 159 8.68 -12.30 -5.69
C GLU A 159 8.50 -12.24 -4.16
N ALA A 160 7.51 -11.48 -3.67
CA ALA A 160 7.20 -11.42 -2.24
C ALA A 160 6.72 -12.77 -1.70
N ALA A 161 5.95 -13.53 -2.49
CA ALA A 161 5.49 -14.86 -2.15
C ALA A 161 6.66 -15.87 -2.10
N GLU A 162 7.57 -15.84 -3.08
CA GLU A 162 8.80 -16.65 -3.07
C GLU A 162 9.66 -16.35 -1.84
N ARG A 163 9.78 -15.07 -1.45
CA ARG A 163 10.49 -14.69 -0.23
C ARG A 163 9.85 -15.23 1.03
N ARG A 164 8.53 -15.14 1.13
CA ARG A 164 7.78 -15.71 2.26
C ARG A 164 8.04 -17.20 2.35
N ALA A 165 7.95 -17.92 1.23
CA ALA A 165 8.22 -19.35 1.16
C ALA A 165 9.65 -19.67 1.62
N SER A 166 10.67 -19.02 1.05
CA SER A 166 12.08 -19.24 1.43
C SER A 166 12.39 -18.87 2.88
N THR A 167 11.69 -17.89 3.45
CA THR A 167 11.85 -17.48 4.86
C THR A 167 11.22 -18.49 5.80
N ALA A 168 10.03 -19.00 5.44
CA ALA A 168 9.34 -20.06 6.16
C ALA A 168 10.14 -21.38 6.14
N GLU A 169 10.73 -21.76 5.01
CA GLU A 169 11.64 -22.91 4.91
C GLU A 169 12.84 -22.81 5.85
N LYS A 170 13.31 -21.59 6.12
CA LYS A 170 14.42 -21.31 7.05
C LYS A 170 13.96 -21.17 8.50
N GLY A 171 12.67 -21.30 8.79
CA GLY A 171 12.09 -21.16 10.13
C GLY A 171 12.20 -19.74 10.71
N LEU A 172 12.34 -18.72 9.87
CA LEU A 172 12.46 -17.32 10.31
C LEU A 172 11.07 -16.65 10.33
N PRO A 173 10.81 -15.73 11.28
CA PRO A 173 9.58 -14.95 11.27
C PRO A 173 9.55 -14.00 10.05
N TRP A 174 8.37 -13.87 9.43
CA TRP A 174 8.10 -12.97 8.30
C TRP A 174 7.43 -11.67 8.75
#